data_AF-A0ABD6BL73-F1
#
_entry.id   AF-A0ABD6BL73-F1
#
_cell.length_a   1.000
_cell.length_b   1.000
_cell.length_c   1.000
_cell.angle_alpha   90.00
_cell.angle_beta   90.00
_cell.angle_gamma   90.00
#
_symmetry.space_group_name_H-M   'P 1'
#
loop_
_entity.id
_entity.type
_entity.pdbx_description
1 polymer ?
#
loop_
_entity_poly.entity_id
_entity_poly.type
_entity_poly.pdbx_seq_one_letter_code
_entity_poly.pdbx_strand_id
1 'polypeptide(L)' 'MMLADIVAQVREYPVAMALELGSVLVSCLLFLGTFVLLVSGAPTGTGEPWLVLIGVGTAFVLVWTVIVPLYERTLYSE' A
#
# COMPACT_ATOMS: atom_id res chain seq x y z
N MET A 1 12.92 -13.34 -14.49
CA MET A 1 11.47 -13.62 -14.50
C MET A 1 10.92 -13.07 -15.79
N MET A 2 10.25 -13.90 -16.59
CA MET A 2 9.72 -13.48 -17.90
C MET A 2 8.36 -12.80 -17.70
N LEU A 3 8.00 -11.83 -18.55
CA LEU A 3 6.66 -11.20 -18.52
C LEU A 3 5.53 -12.24 -18.63
N ALA A 4 5.78 -13.35 -19.33
CA ALA A 4 4.85 -14.47 -19.46
C ALA A 4 4.56 -15.16 -18.11
N ASP A 5 5.56 -15.29 -17.23
CA ASP A 5 5.40 -15.92 -15.90
C ASP A 5 4.54 -15.05 -14.99
N ILE A 6 4.71 -13.72 -15.05
CA ILE A 6 3.89 -12.75 -14.30
C ILE A 6 2.43 -12.81 -14.77
N VAL A 7 2.21 -12.87 -16.09
CA VAL A 7 0.85 -12.96 -16.65
C VAL A 7 0.18 -14.29 -16.30
N ALA A 8 0.94 -15.40 -16.24
CA ALA A 8 0.43 -16.67 -15.76
C ALA A 8 0.04 -16.62 -14.28
N GLN A 9 0.91 -16.06 -13.42
CA GLN A 9 0.66 -15.88 -11.99
C GLN A 9 -0.59 -15.00 -11.72
N VAL A 10 -0.79 -13.95 -12.52
CA VAL A 10 -1.97 -13.06 -12.44
C VAL A 10 -3.27 -13.79 -12.75
N ARG A 11 -3.24 -14.78 -13.65
CA ARG A 11 -4.45 -15.60 -13.96
C ARG A 11 -4.76 -16.59 -12.84
N GLU A 12 -3.73 -17.09 -12.18
CA GLU A 12 -3.86 -18.13 -11.16
C GLU A 12 -4.27 -17.55 -9.81
N TYR A 13 -3.74 -16.38 -9.44
CA TYR A 13 -4.05 -15.69 -8.18
C TYR A 13 -4.35 -14.20 -8.39
N PRO A 14 -5.46 -13.86 -9.07
CA PRO A 14 -5.75 -12.48 -9.48
C PRO A 14 -5.90 -11.52 -8.29
N VAL A 15 -6.50 -11.98 -7.20
CA VAL A 15 -6.70 -11.15 -5.98
C VAL A 15 -5.38 -10.90 -5.26
N ALA A 16 -4.56 -11.94 -5.07
CA ALA A 16 -3.26 -11.81 -4.42
C ALA A 16 -2.35 -10.88 -5.24
N MET A 17 -2.29 -11.06 -6.56
CA MET A 17 -1.50 -10.19 -7.43
C MET A 17 -2.00 -8.75 -7.45
N ALA A 18 -3.31 -8.52 -7.40
CA ALA A 18 -3.86 -7.17 -7.30
C ALA A 18 -3.46 -6.49 -5.98
N LEU A 19 -3.45 -7.23 -4.87
CA LEU A 19 -3.02 -6.73 -3.56
C LEU A 19 -1.52 -6.43 -3.52
N GLU A 20 -0.70 -7.30 -4.08
CA GLU A 20 0.75 -7.10 -4.17
C GLU A 20 1.10 -5.88 -5.04
N LEU A 21 0.55 -5.81 -6.26
CA LEU A 21 0.78 -4.68 -7.16
C LEU A 21 0.21 -3.37 -6.61
N GLY A 22 -0.97 -3.43 -5.98
CA GLY A 22 -1.56 -2.30 -5.28
C GLY A 22 -0.67 -1.81 -4.14
N SER A 23 -0.07 -2.72 -3.39
CA SER A 23 0.85 -2.41 -2.29
C SER A 23 2.13 -1.74 -2.77
N VAL A 24 2.70 -2.23 -3.87
CA VAL A 24 3.86 -1.59 -4.51
C VAL A 24 3.49 -0.18 -4.98
N LEU A 25 2.36 -0.02 -5.65
CA LEU A 25 1.91 1.27 -6.15
C LEU A 25 1.66 2.29 -5.02
N VAL A 26 0.95 1.90 -3.96
CA VAL A 26 0.74 2.75 -2.77
C VAL A 26 2.06 3.12 -2.12
N SER A 27 2.99 2.18 -1.99
CA SER A 27 4.32 2.44 -1.43
C SER A 27 5.11 3.43 -2.28
N CYS A 28 5.08 3.30 -3.60
CA CYS A 28 5.70 4.25 -4.52
C CYS A 28 5.11 5.65 -4.38
N LEU A 29 3.78 5.77 -4.30
CA LEU A 29 3.08 7.05 -4.14
C LEU A 29 3.42 7.71 -2.80
N LEU A 30 3.44 6.95 -1.70
CA LEU A 30 3.84 7.46 -0.39
C LEU A 30 5.30 7.94 -0.39
N PHE A 31 6.20 7.17 -1.00
CA PHE A 31 7.61 7.54 -1.08
C PHE A 31 7.83 8.80 -1.92
N LEU A 32 7.29 8.82 -3.14
CA LEU A 32 7.39 9.97 -4.04
C LEU A 32 6.71 11.20 -3.45
N GLY A 33 5.53 11.04 -2.84
CA GLY A 33 4.83 12.11 -2.15
C GLY A 33 5.65 12.69 -1.01
N THR A 34 6.28 11.84 -0.20
CA THR A 34 7.12 12.28 0.92
C THR A 34 8.34 13.02 0.40
N PHE A 35 9.00 12.49 -0.63
CA PHE A 35 10.15 13.13 -1.25
C PHE A 35 9.80 14.52 -1.81
N VAL A 36 8.70 14.63 -2.56
CA VAL A 36 8.22 15.90 -3.11
C VAL A 36 7.91 16.90 -2.00
N LEU A 37 7.22 16.47 -0.93
CA LEU A 37 6.91 17.34 0.21
C LEU A 37 8.17 17.80 0.94
N LEU A 38 9.16 16.93 1.12
CA LEU A 38 10.45 17.30 1.73
C LEU A 38 11.21 18.33 0.89
N VAL A 39 11.28 18.13 -0.42
CA VAL A 39 11.97 19.07 -1.34
C VAL A 39 11.23 20.41 -1.43
N SER A 40 9.91 20.42 -1.25
CA SER A 40 9.08 21.64 -1.27
C SER A 40 9.25 22.54 -0.04
N GLY A 41 9.97 22.08 0.98
CA GLY A 41 10.25 22.83 2.20
C GLY A 41 9.31 22.51 3.35
N ALA A 42 9.49 23.23 4.47
CA ALA A 42 8.74 22.99 5.69
C ALA A 42 7.23 23.20 5.47
N PRO A 43 6.36 22.45 6.18
CA PRO A 43 4.92 22.64 6.08
C PRO A 43 4.55 24.09 6.43
N THR A 44 3.86 24.77 5.53
CA THR A 44 3.27 26.10 5.79
C THR A 44 1.77 25.94 6.04
N GLY A 45 1.24 26.63 7.06
CA GLY A 45 -0.19 26.54 7.43
C GLY A 45 -0.56 25.24 8.15
N THR A 46 -1.68 24.63 7.75
CA THR A 46 -2.27 23.43 8.40
C THR A 46 -1.53 22.12 8.08
N GLY A 47 -0.61 22.12 7.10
CA GLY A 47 0.13 20.92 6.72
C GLY A 47 -0.74 19.82 6.12
N GLU A 48 -1.90 20.15 5.53
CA GLU A 48 -2.84 19.19 4.93
C GLU A 48 -2.18 18.13 4.02
N PRO A 49 -1.23 18.46 3.13
CA PRO A 49 -0.58 17.46 2.29
C PRO A 49 0.17 16.39 3.09
N TRP A 50 0.78 16.80 4.21
CA TRP A 50 1.45 15.88 5.13
C TRP A 50 0.45 14.98 5.85
N LEU A 51 -0.69 15.54 6.29
CA LEU A 51 -1.74 14.77 6.95
C LEU A 51 -2.37 13.73 6.03
N VAL A 52 -2.61 14.08 4.76
CA VAL A 52 -3.09 13.12 3.75
C VAL A 52 -2.10 11.98 3.59
N LEU A 53 -0.81 12.28 3.44
CA LEU A 53 0.22 11.26 3.26
C LEU A 53 0.32 10.32 4.46
N ILE A 54 0.35 10.89 5.68
CA ILE A 54 0.36 10.12 6.92
C ILE A 54 -0.91 9.29 7.06
N GLY A 55 -2.08 9.85 6.74
CA GLY A 55 -3.36 9.16 6.80
C GLY A 55 -3.41 7.95 5.85
N VAL A 56 -2.98 8.12 4.60
CA VAL A 56 -2.88 7.03 3.62
C VAL A 56 -1.90 5.96 4.08
N GLY A 57 -0.71 6.37 4.56
CA GLY A 57 0.29 5.43 5.08
C GLY A 57 -0.21 4.63 6.29
N THR A 58 -0.90 5.29 7.21
CA THR A 58 -1.48 4.65 8.41
C THR A 58 -2.56 3.64 8.02
N ALA A 59 -3.48 4.03 7.13
CA ALA A 59 -4.53 3.13 6.64
C ALA A 59 -3.92 1.90 5.96
N PHE A 60 -2.90 2.10 5.11
CA PHE A 60 -2.19 1.03 4.43
C PHE A 60 -1.52 0.05 5.41
N VAL A 61 -0.86 0.55 6.46
CA VAL A 61 -0.28 -0.28 7.52
C VAL A 61 -1.34 -1.06 8.28
N LEU A 62 -2.48 -0.46 8.62
CA LEU A 62 -3.57 -1.14 9.33
C LEU A 62 -4.17 -2.30 8.54
N VAL A 63 -4.27 -2.16 7.21
CA VAL A 63 -4.73 -3.26 6.35
C VAL A 63 -3.85 -4.50 6.54
N TRP A 64 -2.53 -4.34 6.45
CA TRP A 64 -1.60 -5.48 6.52
C TRP A 64 -1.32 -5.98 7.93
N THR A 65 -1.34 -5.10 8.93
CA THR A 65 -0.97 -5.45 10.30
C THR A 65 -2.15 -5.87 11.17
N VAL A 66 -3.36 -5.43 10.82
CA VAL A 66 -4.57 -5.69 11.61
C VAL A 66 -5.59 -6.48 10.80
N ILE A 67 -6.01 -5.97 9.63
CA ILE A 67 -7.13 -6.56 8.89
C ILE A 67 -6.78 -7.94 8.34
N VAL A 68 -5.62 -8.08 7.67
CA VAL A 68 -5.20 -9.36 7.08
C VAL A 68 -5.02 -10.45 8.16
N PRO A 69 -4.28 -10.21 9.26
CA PRO A 69 -4.18 -11.21 10.33
C PRO A 69 -5.52 -11.58 10.98
N LEU A 70 -6.45 -10.63 11.10
CA LEU A 70 -7.79 -10.92 11.60
C LEU A 70 -8.57 -11.80 10.62
N TYR A 71 -8.54 -11.48 9.33
CA TYR A 71 -9.19 -12.27 8.29
C TYR A 71 -8.68 -13.72 8.28
N GLU A 72 -7.35 -13.90 8.29
CA GLU A 72 -6.73 -15.23 8.35
C GLU A 72 -7.17 -16.01 9.58
N ARG A 73 -7.16 -15.37 10.77
CA ARG A 73 -7.60 -16.00 12.01
C ARG A 73 -9.07 -16.41 11.96
N THR A 74 -9.95 -15.58 11.43
CA THR A 74 -11.38 -15.92 11.31
C THR A 74 -11.66 -17.02 10.30
N LEU A 75 -10.84 -17.13 9.25
CA LEU A 75 -11.03 -18.12 8.19
C LEU A 75 -10.44 -19.50 8.56
N TYR A 76 -9.36 -19.53 9.35
CA TYR A 76 -8.68 -20.76 9.79
C TYR A 76 -9.07 -21.24 11.20
N SER A 77 -9.94 -20.53 11.91
CA SER A 77 -10.43 -20.95 13.24
C SER A 77 -11.61 -21.93 13.21
N GLU A 78 -12.02 -22.41 12.03
CA GLU A 78 -12.98 -23.52 11.84
C GLU A 78 -12.24 -24.81 11.45
#